data_AF-N2AM51-F1
#
_entry.id   AF-N2AM51-F1
#
_cell.length_a   1.000
_cell.length_b   1.000
_cell.length_c   1.000
_cell.angle_alpha   90.00
_cell.angle_beta   90.00
_cell.angle_gamma   90.00
#
_symmetry.space_group_name_H-M   'P 1'
#
loop_
_entity.id
_entity.type
_entity.pdbx_description
1 polymer ?
#
loop_
_entity_poly.entity_id
_entity_poly.type
_entity_poly.pdbx_seq_one_letter_code
_entity_poly.pdbx_strand_id
1 'polypeptide(L)'
;MTGNAGERLFQAMEQISDEMILEAAQEHADAPASKEERSPDTDADFQVAGKVRNKLPYKKAVMEKLGGYLKYLPVAVCLCIVFGSTGYIINNYMHEDSSKSINQESGSDGGAEGAYDDAVDAAIKEEYVSAGASDQKNDQTQNAAPSEQRDWLPVRYDSYEGPVFPLTATGDTQKLKVSRRLDGAVSTQSNENGGTALLQLKDTYKIKNTSKHDKTLQILYPFVTTLNGVDEAAAPILQIKGQDDITTAYSVGESIHAYRDADPEETSSLQDYVRIFNEQTEYQEQALAKEADWNKNVSVYTFSETAMQEQGVVGITVSDADADVLTYGFDHSFTNEDGSTTYCFFASPERKKRMLIVTGEQTTKPQPGYYTNLDCEESIDELQYEMSRQEMAYADALRLCGNDAVRNLRKNYEQEMAEDNLAEYVNEDAAFRVLTMIGEEDTFYDICRQRYQNTELTEIFERLFGETRVVYARATITIPAKQTVKVIIRTQKGRSQASDRPEEAADMDVTYDFISDEQSHLQIGRTAVTLRCEGGWQLKEQTMGLRETQNHIWQTDKPEQNSSVTFGCQ
;
A
#
# COMPACT_ATOMS: atom_id res chain seq x y z
N MET A 1 2.29 -22.94 -10.47
CA MET A 1 1.14 -22.32 -9.76
C MET A 1 0.41 -21.43 -10.78
N THR A 2 -0.87 -21.65 -11.05
CA THR A 2 -1.61 -21.01 -12.17
C THR A 2 -2.93 -20.38 -11.72
N GLY A 3 -2.95 -19.72 -10.56
CA GLY A 3 -4.10 -18.92 -10.11
C GLY A 3 -4.05 -17.50 -10.69
N ASN A 4 -5.21 -16.90 -10.98
CA ASN A 4 -5.27 -15.47 -11.33
C ASN A 4 -4.81 -14.62 -10.13
N ALA A 5 -4.38 -13.37 -10.36
CA ALA A 5 -3.85 -12.50 -9.31
C ALA A 5 -4.82 -12.31 -8.13
N GLY A 6 -6.14 -12.24 -8.40
CA GLY A 6 -7.16 -12.19 -7.35
C GLY A 6 -7.19 -13.43 -6.44
N GLU A 7 -7.09 -14.65 -7.00
CA GLU A 7 -7.03 -15.89 -6.22
C GLU A 7 -5.75 -15.99 -5.37
N ARG A 8 -4.62 -15.48 -5.87
CA ARG A 8 -3.36 -15.39 -5.11
C ARG A 8 -3.46 -14.40 -3.95
N LEU A 9 -4.11 -13.25 -4.18
CA LEU A 9 -4.39 -12.26 -3.15
C LEU A 9 -5.31 -12.81 -2.04
N PHE A 10 -6.31 -13.64 -2.39
CA PHE A 10 -7.15 -14.32 -1.39
C PHE A 10 -6.37 -15.36 -0.57
N GLN A 11 -5.46 -16.11 -1.18
CA GLN A 11 -4.59 -17.06 -0.48
C GLN A 11 -3.61 -16.35 0.46
N ALA A 12 -3.08 -15.18 0.08
CA ALA A 12 -2.19 -14.39 0.93
C ALA A 12 -2.88 -13.89 2.22
N MET A 13 -4.21 -13.83 2.24
CA MET A 13 -4.97 -13.10 3.26
C MET A 13 -5.82 -13.94 4.22
N GLU A 14 -6.04 -15.24 3.98
CA GLU A 14 -6.84 -16.21 4.79
C GLU A 14 -7.79 -15.60 5.86
N GLN A 15 -8.70 -14.71 5.46
CA GLN A 15 -9.74 -14.16 6.36
C GLN A 15 -11.16 -14.32 5.80
N ILE A 16 -11.36 -15.28 4.89
CA ILE A 16 -12.69 -15.69 4.45
C ILE A 16 -12.73 -17.21 4.47
N SER A 17 -13.75 -17.81 5.12
CA SER A 17 -13.86 -19.27 5.23
C SER A 17 -14.08 -19.93 3.86
N ASP A 18 -13.57 -21.15 3.68
CA ASP A 18 -13.78 -21.97 2.47
C ASP A 18 -15.25 -22.13 2.08
N GLU A 19 -16.15 -21.97 3.05
CA GLU A 19 -17.62 -22.02 2.88
C GLU A 19 -18.14 -20.86 2.01
N MET A 20 -17.54 -19.67 2.10
CA MET A 20 -17.92 -18.50 1.29
C MET A 20 -17.42 -18.58 -0.16
N ILE A 21 -16.28 -19.25 -0.39
CA ILE A 21 -15.75 -19.50 -1.75
C ILE A 21 -16.66 -20.49 -2.50
N LEU A 22 -17.19 -21.48 -1.79
CA LEU A 22 -18.13 -22.47 -2.34
C LEU A 22 -19.51 -21.86 -2.68
N GLU A 23 -19.99 -20.89 -1.89
CA GLU A 23 -21.28 -20.22 -2.14
C GLU A 23 -21.23 -19.34 -3.42
N ALA A 24 -20.10 -18.66 -3.67
CA ALA A 24 -19.88 -17.90 -4.90
C ALA A 24 -19.82 -18.78 -6.16
N ALA A 25 -19.30 -20.01 -6.04
CA ALA A 25 -19.28 -20.97 -7.13
C ALA A 25 -20.67 -21.60 -7.41
N GLN A 26 -21.53 -21.71 -6.39
CA GLN A 26 -22.90 -22.21 -6.54
C GLN A 26 -23.86 -21.21 -7.22
N GLU A 27 -23.68 -19.89 -7.03
CA GLU A 27 -24.48 -18.87 -7.74
C GLU A 27 -24.30 -18.91 -9.28
N HIS A 28 -23.19 -19.48 -9.79
CA HIS A 28 -22.97 -19.68 -11.23
C HIS A 28 -23.79 -20.85 -11.82
N ALA A 29 -24.27 -21.79 -11.00
CA ALA A 29 -24.99 -22.98 -11.47
C ALA A 29 -26.50 -22.76 -11.65
N ASP A 30 -27.07 -21.73 -11.02
CA ASP A 30 -28.53 -21.52 -10.93
C ASP A 30 -29.08 -20.44 -11.90
N ALA A 31 -28.48 -20.31 -13.10
CA ALA A 31 -29.09 -19.57 -14.19
C ALA A 31 -30.08 -20.47 -14.98
N PRO A 32 -31.38 -20.10 -15.12
CA PRO A 32 -32.34 -20.94 -15.81
C PRO A 32 -32.15 -20.88 -17.33
N ALA A 33 -31.96 -22.05 -17.95
CA ALA A 33 -31.98 -22.22 -19.41
C ALA A 33 -33.37 -21.85 -19.97
N SER A 34 -33.41 -20.81 -20.81
CA SER A 34 -34.60 -20.41 -21.55
C SER A 34 -35.04 -21.51 -22.53
N LYS A 35 -36.28 -21.98 -22.38
CA LYS A 35 -36.99 -22.78 -23.39
C LYS A 35 -37.56 -21.83 -24.44
N GLU A 36 -37.02 -21.87 -25.66
CA GLU A 36 -37.72 -21.37 -26.85
C GLU A 36 -38.73 -22.42 -27.32
N GLU A 37 -40.03 -22.14 -27.13
CA GLU A 37 -41.11 -22.79 -27.85
C GLU A 37 -41.39 -22.00 -29.13
N ARG A 38 -41.18 -22.63 -30.30
CA ARG A 38 -41.77 -22.22 -31.58
C ARG A 38 -42.54 -23.40 -32.16
N SER A 39 -43.86 -23.25 -32.22
CA SER A 39 -44.80 -24.12 -32.90
C SER A 39 -44.65 -24.01 -34.43
N PRO A 40 -45.02 -25.08 -35.17
CA PRO A 40 -45.50 -24.92 -36.53
C PRO A 40 -46.88 -25.55 -36.71
N ASP A 41 -47.85 -24.76 -37.18
CA ASP A 41 -49.04 -25.25 -37.87
C ASP A 41 -48.74 -25.31 -39.37
N THR A 42 -49.00 -26.46 -40.01
CA THR A 42 -49.85 -26.53 -41.20
C THR A 42 -50.24 -27.96 -41.54
N ASP A 43 -51.52 -28.09 -41.88
CA ASP A 43 -52.32 -29.29 -42.10
C ASP A 43 -51.90 -30.17 -43.29
N ALA A 44 -52.11 -31.49 -43.18
CA ALA A 44 -53.20 -32.21 -43.87
C ALA A 44 -52.96 -33.73 -43.98
N ASP A 45 -54.06 -34.48 -43.86
CA ASP A 45 -54.33 -35.88 -44.23
C ASP A 45 -54.02 -37.06 -43.26
N PHE A 46 -55.07 -37.38 -42.47
CA PHE A 46 -55.78 -38.69 -42.34
C PHE A 46 -55.20 -39.88 -43.16
N GLN A 47 -55.12 -41.14 -42.73
CA GLN A 47 -55.73 -41.98 -41.68
C GLN A 47 -55.02 -43.37 -41.86
N VAL A 48 -54.58 -44.17 -40.88
CA VAL A 48 -55.32 -45.20 -40.11
C VAL A 48 -54.31 -46.06 -39.30
N ALA A 49 -54.63 -46.28 -38.03
CA ALA A 49 -54.34 -47.41 -37.10
C ALA A 49 -52.96 -48.11 -37.04
N GLY A 50 -52.42 -48.15 -35.80
CA GLY A 50 -52.20 -49.44 -35.12
C GLY A 50 -50.75 -49.89 -34.81
N LYS A 51 -50.45 -49.88 -33.52
CA LYS A 51 -49.53 -50.76 -32.75
C LYS A 51 -48.00 -50.59 -32.87
N VAL A 52 -47.47 -50.22 -31.71
CA VAL A 52 -46.11 -50.31 -31.17
C VAL A 52 -45.47 -51.70 -31.34
N ARG A 53 -44.24 -51.76 -31.90
CA ARG A 53 -43.05 -52.42 -31.29
C ARG A 53 -41.75 -52.25 -32.11
N ASN A 54 -40.78 -51.59 -31.45
CA ASN A 54 -39.31 -51.63 -31.54
C ASN A 54 -38.60 -52.48 -32.62
N LYS A 55 -37.66 -51.84 -33.34
CA LYS A 55 -36.19 -52.08 -33.23
C LYS A 55 -35.37 -51.14 -34.14
N LEU A 56 -34.47 -50.36 -33.53
CA LEU A 56 -33.27 -49.76 -34.14
C LEU A 56 -32.28 -50.87 -34.58
N PRO A 57 -31.42 -50.69 -35.62
CA PRO A 57 -30.10 -50.05 -35.39
C PRO A 57 -29.45 -49.36 -36.62
N TYR A 58 -28.91 -48.14 -36.46
CA TYR A 58 -27.85 -47.67 -37.38
C TYR A 58 -26.90 -46.57 -36.83
N LYS A 59 -27.23 -45.87 -35.73
CA LYS A 59 -26.42 -44.73 -35.26
C LYS A 59 -25.35 -45.02 -34.19
N LYS A 60 -24.84 -46.26 -34.09
CA LYS A 60 -23.76 -46.59 -33.13
C LYS A 60 -22.35 -46.68 -33.76
N ALA A 61 -22.25 -46.82 -35.08
CA ALA A 61 -20.95 -47.04 -35.74
C ALA A 61 -20.17 -45.75 -36.08
N VAL A 62 -20.78 -44.56 -35.97
CA VAL A 62 -20.13 -43.28 -36.34
C VAL A 62 -19.50 -42.58 -35.14
N MET A 63 -19.97 -42.81 -33.92
CA MET A 63 -19.38 -42.19 -32.71
C MET A 63 -18.13 -42.90 -32.18
N GLU A 64 -17.88 -44.16 -32.53
CA GLU A 64 -16.66 -44.87 -32.10
C GLU A 64 -15.39 -44.44 -32.87
N LYS A 65 -15.52 -43.80 -34.04
CA LYS A 65 -14.36 -43.30 -34.81
C LYS A 65 -13.92 -41.87 -34.45
N LEU A 66 -14.73 -41.08 -33.74
CA LEU A 66 -14.34 -39.73 -33.29
C LEU A 66 -13.61 -39.71 -31.94
N GLY A 67 -13.72 -40.76 -31.13
CA GLY A 67 -13.06 -40.84 -29.81
C GLY A 67 -11.54 -41.03 -29.86
N GLY A 68 -10.98 -41.40 -31.01
CA GLY A 68 -9.53 -41.61 -31.17
C GLY A 68 -8.72 -40.32 -31.34
N TYR A 69 -9.31 -39.28 -31.94
CA TYR A 69 -8.60 -38.04 -32.27
C TYR A 69 -8.59 -37.01 -31.14
N LEU A 70 -9.51 -37.12 -30.17
CA LEU A 70 -9.57 -36.27 -28.98
C LEU A 70 -8.38 -36.44 -28.03
N LYS A 71 -7.66 -37.57 -28.10
CA LYS A 71 -6.46 -37.82 -27.27
C LYS A 71 -5.24 -37.00 -27.69
N TYR A 72 -5.24 -36.44 -28.89
CA TYR A 72 -4.13 -35.65 -29.42
C TYR A 72 -4.35 -34.13 -29.30
N LEU A 73 -5.52 -33.71 -28.81
CA LEU A 73 -5.85 -32.30 -28.59
C LEU A 73 -4.85 -31.59 -27.65
N PRO A 74 -4.42 -32.18 -26.51
CA PRO A 74 -3.45 -31.54 -25.64
C PRO A 74 -2.07 -31.38 -26.31
N VAL A 75 -1.67 -32.36 -27.12
CA VAL A 75 -0.39 -32.35 -27.84
C VAL A 75 -0.41 -31.32 -28.98
N ALA A 76 -1.53 -31.17 -29.67
CA ALA A 76 -1.72 -30.14 -30.70
C ALA A 76 -1.70 -28.72 -30.09
N VAL A 77 -2.30 -28.52 -28.91
CA VAL A 77 -2.27 -27.24 -28.19
C VAL A 77 -0.84 -26.91 -27.74
N CYS A 78 -0.08 -27.87 -27.21
CA CYS A 78 1.33 -27.65 -26.86
C CYS A 78 2.20 -27.32 -28.09
N LEU A 79 1.97 -27.98 -29.23
CA LEU A 79 2.68 -27.65 -30.49
C LEU A 79 2.33 -26.24 -30.99
N CYS A 80 1.07 -25.81 -30.88
CA CYS A 80 0.67 -24.45 -31.24
C CYS A 80 1.28 -23.39 -30.31
N ILE A 81 1.45 -23.69 -29.02
CA ILE A 81 2.09 -22.78 -28.06
C ILE A 81 3.60 -22.67 -28.35
N VAL A 82 4.28 -23.78 -28.64
CA VAL A 82 5.73 -23.80 -28.94
C VAL A 82 6.04 -23.15 -30.29
N PHE A 83 5.22 -23.39 -31.33
CA PHE A 83 5.42 -22.71 -32.62
C PHE A 83 4.93 -21.26 -32.61
N GLY A 84 3.92 -20.92 -31.81
CA GLY A 84 3.44 -19.55 -31.62
C GLY A 84 4.46 -18.65 -30.92
N SER A 85 5.14 -19.16 -29.89
CA SER A 85 6.19 -18.41 -29.18
C SER A 85 7.44 -18.19 -30.04
N THR A 86 7.80 -19.16 -30.88
CA THR A 86 8.94 -19.02 -31.80
C THR A 86 8.64 -18.02 -32.93
N GLY A 87 7.38 -17.94 -33.40
CA GLY A 87 6.94 -16.93 -34.38
C GLY A 87 6.87 -15.51 -33.82
N TYR A 88 6.53 -15.36 -32.54
CA TYR A 88 6.48 -14.07 -31.85
C TYR A 88 7.88 -13.46 -31.65
N ILE A 89 8.88 -14.29 -31.30
CA ILE A 89 10.27 -13.85 -31.13
C ILE A 89 10.89 -13.41 -32.46
N ILE A 90 10.56 -14.08 -33.57
CA ILE A 90 11.08 -13.69 -34.91
C ILE A 90 10.42 -12.41 -35.43
N ASN A 91 9.15 -12.16 -35.11
CA ASN A 91 8.44 -10.95 -35.56
C ASN A 91 8.86 -9.68 -34.78
N ASN A 92 9.18 -9.81 -33.48
CA ASN A 92 9.68 -8.67 -32.69
C ASN A 92 11.15 -8.32 -32.98
N TYR A 93 11.96 -9.23 -33.53
CA TYR A 93 13.35 -8.96 -33.90
C TYR A 93 13.53 -8.35 -35.31
N MET A 94 12.44 -8.15 -36.07
CA MET A 94 12.48 -7.63 -37.46
C MET A 94 11.85 -6.24 -37.63
N HIS A 95 11.52 -5.54 -36.54
CA HIS A 95 10.88 -4.21 -36.59
C HIS A 95 11.63 -3.04 -35.90
N GLU A 96 12.86 -3.24 -35.44
CA GLU A 96 13.78 -2.12 -35.21
C GLU A 96 14.54 -1.78 -36.50
N ASP A 97 13.84 -1.09 -37.42
CA ASP A 97 14.41 -0.07 -38.30
C ASP A 97 13.34 0.41 -39.29
N SER A 98 12.71 1.56 -39.00
CA SER A 98 12.33 2.58 -40.00
C SER A 98 11.34 3.60 -39.44
N SER A 99 11.90 4.74 -39.01
CA SER A 99 11.50 6.13 -39.30
C SER A 99 10.06 6.51 -39.75
N LYS A 100 9.63 7.65 -39.17
CA LYS A 100 8.87 8.80 -39.72
C LYS A 100 7.33 8.79 -39.68
N SER A 101 6.83 9.72 -38.84
CA SER A 101 5.81 10.77 -39.07
C SER A 101 4.78 10.57 -40.19
N ILE A 102 3.50 10.71 -39.86
CA ILE A 102 2.45 11.35 -40.70
C ILE A 102 1.27 11.79 -39.80
N ASN A 103 0.89 13.06 -39.96
CA ASN A 103 -0.36 13.65 -39.49
C ASN A 103 -1.56 13.09 -40.28
N GLN A 104 -2.72 12.89 -39.65
CA GLN A 104 -3.98 12.98 -40.39
C GLN A 104 -5.18 13.34 -39.49
N GLU A 105 -5.76 14.50 -39.76
CA GLU A 105 -7.11 14.91 -39.36
C GLU A 105 -8.17 14.09 -40.12
N SER A 106 -9.27 13.73 -39.46
CA SER A 106 -10.60 13.76 -40.10
C SER A 106 -11.71 13.75 -39.03
N GLY A 107 -12.61 14.74 -39.08
CA GLY A 107 -13.88 14.69 -38.38
C GLY A 107 -14.98 13.96 -39.16
N SER A 108 -16.10 13.68 -38.48
CA SER A 108 -17.49 13.99 -38.90
C SER A 108 -18.53 13.10 -38.20
N ASP A 109 -19.52 13.78 -37.61
CA ASP A 109 -20.96 13.47 -37.44
C ASP A 109 -21.48 12.11 -36.91
N GLY A 110 -22.25 12.21 -35.81
CA GLY A 110 -23.71 12.31 -35.91
C GLY A 110 -24.59 11.13 -35.41
N GLY A 111 -25.44 11.41 -34.39
CA GLY A 111 -26.69 10.68 -34.08
C GLY A 111 -26.63 9.88 -32.76
N ALA A 112 -27.11 10.36 -31.61
CA ALA A 112 -28.50 10.64 -31.16
C ALA A 112 -29.23 9.42 -30.56
N GLU A 113 -29.88 9.68 -29.43
CA GLU A 113 -30.72 8.82 -28.55
C GLU A 113 -29.98 8.06 -27.42
N GLY A 114 -30.38 8.14 -26.14
CA GLY A 114 -31.62 8.65 -25.57
C GLY A 114 -31.49 9.01 -24.08
N ALA A 115 -32.36 9.93 -23.70
CA ALA A 115 -32.46 10.62 -22.43
C ALA A 115 -32.82 9.70 -21.25
N TYR A 116 -32.01 9.72 -20.19
CA TYR A 116 -32.42 9.44 -18.80
C TYR A 116 -31.29 9.89 -17.86
N ASP A 117 -31.23 11.17 -17.46
CA ASP A 117 -30.34 11.58 -16.34
C ASP A 117 -30.72 12.87 -15.58
N ASP A 118 -31.89 13.46 -15.80
CA ASP A 118 -32.26 14.73 -15.13
C ASP A 118 -32.63 14.62 -13.64
N ALA A 119 -32.81 13.40 -13.10
CA ALA A 119 -33.23 13.22 -11.71
C ALA A 119 -32.08 13.20 -10.70
N VAL A 120 -30.83 12.95 -11.14
CA VAL A 120 -29.66 12.88 -10.26
C VAL A 120 -28.98 14.25 -10.12
N ASP A 121 -29.03 15.08 -11.17
CA ASP A 121 -28.50 16.45 -11.15
C ASP A 121 -29.30 17.40 -10.24
N ALA A 122 -30.59 17.15 -10.04
CA ALA A 122 -31.43 17.95 -9.14
C ALA A 122 -31.06 17.73 -7.66
N ALA A 123 -30.73 16.50 -7.26
CA ALA A 123 -30.37 16.18 -5.88
C ALA A 123 -28.99 16.72 -5.45
N ILE A 124 -28.10 16.98 -6.41
CA ILE A 124 -26.76 17.55 -6.15
C ILE A 124 -26.81 19.09 -6.06
N LYS A 125 -27.80 19.74 -6.71
CA LYS A 125 -27.99 21.20 -6.63
C LYS A 125 -28.77 21.65 -5.40
N GLU A 126 -29.71 20.85 -4.88
CA GLU A 126 -30.54 21.25 -3.74
C GLU A 126 -29.79 21.31 -2.40
N GLU A 127 -28.67 20.60 -2.23
CA GLU A 127 -27.87 20.67 -0.99
C GLU A 127 -27.03 21.96 -0.87
N TYR A 128 -27.01 22.83 -1.91
CA TYR A 128 -26.21 24.06 -1.95
C TYR A 128 -26.98 25.37 -1.69
N VAL A 129 -28.31 25.37 -1.57
CA VAL A 129 -29.11 26.63 -1.51
C VAL A 129 -29.79 26.88 -0.15
N SER A 130 -29.70 25.97 0.81
CA SER A 130 -30.46 26.07 2.08
C SER A 130 -29.66 26.56 3.31
N ALA A 131 -28.39 26.98 3.17
CA ALA A 131 -27.59 27.48 4.28
C ALA A 131 -27.30 28.98 4.13
N GLY A 132 -28.31 29.84 4.31
CA GLY A 132 -28.09 31.28 4.21
C GLY A 132 -29.32 32.16 4.32
N ALA A 133 -30.12 32.03 5.39
CA ALA A 133 -31.06 33.08 5.78
C ALA A 133 -31.55 32.92 7.23
N SER A 134 -31.00 33.70 8.17
CA SER A 134 -31.78 34.25 9.29
C SER A 134 -31.07 35.43 9.96
N ASP A 135 -31.66 36.61 9.74
CA ASP A 135 -31.86 37.75 10.64
C ASP A 135 -30.75 38.27 11.56
N GLN A 136 -30.30 39.48 11.20
CA GLN A 136 -29.62 40.42 12.07
C GLN A 136 -30.48 40.80 13.29
N LYS A 137 -29.95 40.60 14.49
CA LYS A 137 -30.21 41.48 15.64
C LYS A 137 -28.91 41.82 16.35
N ASN A 138 -28.68 43.13 16.40
CA ASN A 138 -27.64 43.83 17.13
C ASN A 138 -27.73 43.49 18.62
N ASP A 139 -26.64 43.02 19.22
CA ASP A 139 -26.26 43.45 20.57
C ASP A 139 -24.75 43.37 20.76
N GLN A 140 -24.20 44.51 21.21
CA GLN A 140 -22.79 44.69 21.47
C GLN A 140 -22.42 43.96 22.76
N THR A 141 -21.48 43.02 22.70
CA THR A 141 -20.64 42.70 23.86
C THR A 141 -19.29 42.20 23.39
N GLN A 142 -18.25 42.94 23.76
CA GLN A 142 -16.85 42.53 23.62
C GLN A 142 -16.64 41.23 24.39
N ASN A 143 -16.14 40.18 23.74
CA ASN A 143 -15.26 39.17 24.34
C ASN A 143 -14.68 38.24 23.26
N ALA A 144 -13.37 38.01 23.39
CA ALA A 144 -12.51 36.99 22.80
C ALA A 144 -12.94 36.35 21.46
N ALA A 145 -12.09 36.51 20.44
CA ALA A 145 -12.13 35.72 19.22
C ALA A 145 -12.25 34.22 19.58
N PRO A 146 -13.19 33.47 18.98
CA PRO A 146 -13.19 32.03 19.14
C PRO A 146 -11.89 31.51 18.50
N SER A 147 -11.10 30.76 19.27
CA SER A 147 -10.01 29.97 18.72
C SER A 147 -10.60 29.09 17.62
N GLU A 148 -10.25 29.34 16.37
CA GLU A 148 -10.57 28.43 15.27
C GLU A 148 -9.97 27.08 15.63
N GLN A 149 -10.84 26.16 16.02
CA GLN A 149 -10.47 24.77 16.22
C GLN A 149 -10.11 24.24 14.83
N ARG A 150 -8.82 24.26 14.50
CA ARG A 150 -8.30 23.71 13.25
C ARG A 150 -8.55 22.20 13.31
N ASP A 151 -9.48 21.71 12.48
CA ASP A 151 -9.71 20.28 12.29
C ASP A 151 -8.49 19.71 11.55
N TRP A 152 -7.43 19.39 12.28
CA TRP A 152 -6.23 18.77 11.72
C TRP A 152 -6.55 17.34 11.25
N LEU A 153 -6.18 17.04 10.00
CA LEU A 153 -6.33 15.73 9.36
C LEU A 153 -5.00 14.98 9.40
N PRO A 154 -4.99 13.64 9.26
CA PRO A 154 -3.75 12.85 9.25
C PRO A 154 -2.75 13.46 8.29
N VAL A 155 -1.72 14.10 8.87
CA VAL A 155 -0.67 14.78 8.13
C VAL A 155 0.26 13.71 7.60
N ARG A 156 0.64 13.85 6.34
CA ARG A 156 1.66 13.01 5.74
C ARG A 156 2.84 13.86 5.37
N TYR A 157 3.97 13.44 5.91
CA TYR A 157 5.16 14.22 6.01
C TYR A 157 6.21 13.69 5.03
N ASP A 158 6.65 14.61 4.16
CA ASP A 158 7.96 14.67 3.51
C ASP A 158 8.28 13.98 2.18
N SER A 159 8.58 14.84 1.19
CA SER A 159 9.13 14.62 -0.16
C SER A 159 8.18 13.89 -1.10
N TYR A 160 7.62 14.63 -2.08
CA TYR A 160 6.72 14.13 -3.15
C TYR A 160 6.20 12.71 -2.87
N GLU A 161 5.30 12.59 -1.89
CA GLU A 161 4.94 11.27 -1.33
C GLU A 161 3.87 10.61 -2.20
N GLY A 162 4.16 10.48 -3.49
CA GLY A 162 3.32 9.84 -4.48
C GLY A 162 1.92 10.43 -4.67
N PRO A 163 1.11 9.78 -5.50
CA PRO A 163 -0.19 10.29 -5.91
C PRO A 163 -1.26 10.10 -4.82
N VAL A 164 -2.38 10.79 -5.00
CA VAL A 164 -3.64 10.45 -4.35
C VAL A 164 -4.18 9.19 -5.00
N PHE A 165 -4.30 8.12 -4.22
CA PHE A 165 -4.83 6.84 -4.70
C PHE A 165 -6.36 6.78 -4.58
N PRO A 166 -7.05 6.02 -5.45
CA PRO A 166 -8.43 5.63 -5.23
C PRO A 166 -8.53 4.58 -4.10
N LEU A 167 -9.67 4.53 -3.43
CA LEU A 167 -10.04 3.41 -2.57
C LEU A 167 -10.17 2.15 -3.43
N THR A 168 -9.64 1.04 -2.94
CA THR A 168 -9.80 -0.28 -3.52
C THR A 168 -10.44 -1.27 -2.56
N ALA A 169 -10.75 -2.48 -3.05
CA ALA A 169 -11.30 -3.53 -2.21
C ALA A 169 -10.95 -4.93 -2.70
N THR A 170 -10.91 -5.87 -1.76
CA THR A 170 -10.89 -7.31 -1.99
C THR A 170 -12.17 -7.94 -1.43
N GLY A 171 -12.46 -9.19 -1.81
CA GLY A 171 -13.72 -9.85 -1.49
C GLY A 171 -14.75 -9.77 -2.62
N ASP A 172 -16.04 -9.81 -2.26
CA ASP A 172 -17.15 -9.86 -3.21
C ASP A 172 -17.53 -8.48 -3.76
N THR A 173 -16.74 -7.99 -4.72
CA THR A 173 -16.95 -6.69 -5.37
C THR A 173 -18.03 -6.70 -6.45
N GLN A 174 -18.65 -7.86 -6.72
CA GLN A 174 -19.66 -7.99 -7.77
C GLN A 174 -20.97 -7.30 -7.38
N LYS A 175 -21.78 -6.91 -8.37
CA LYS A 175 -23.10 -6.29 -8.15
C LYS A 175 -23.05 -5.06 -7.23
N LEU A 176 -21.94 -4.33 -7.21
CA LEU A 176 -21.78 -3.04 -6.52
C LEU A 176 -21.93 -1.88 -7.51
N LYS A 177 -22.54 -0.79 -7.04
CA LYS A 177 -22.49 0.51 -7.73
C LYS A 177 -21.72 1.48 -6.85
N VAL A 178 -20.61 2.01 -7.37
CA VAL A 178 -19.70 2.89 -6.63
C VAL A 178 -19.63 4.25 -7.30
N SER A 179 -19.71 5.31 -6.49
CA SER A 179 -19.40 6.68 -6.91
C SER A 179 -18.41 7.32 -5.94
N ARG A 180 -17.43 8.05 -6.48
CA ARG A 180 -16.38 8.76 -5.76
C ARG A 180 -16.60 10.28 -5.84
N ARG A 181 -16.35 10.98 -4.74
CA ARG A 181 -16.26 12.44 -4.70
C ARG A 181 -15.01 12.84 -3.92
N LEU A 182 -14.08 13.49 -4.59
CA LEU A 182 -12.84 13.98 -4.03
C LEU A 182 -12.93 15.50 -3.85
N ASP A 183 -13.01 15.97 -2.61
CA ASP A 183 -12.97 17.39 -2.28
C ASP A 183 -11.58 17.72 -1.70
N GLY A 184 -10.90 18.71 -2.27
CA GLY A 184 -9.57 19.15 -1.87
C GLY A 184 -9.49 20.65 -1.62
N ALA A 185 -8.64 21.06 -0.68
CA ALA A 185 -8.31 22.46 -0.42
C ALA A 185 -6.79 22.63 -0.30
N VAL A 186 -6.24 23.60 -1.04
CA VAL A 186 -4.84 23.98 -0.95
C VAL A 186 -4.72 25.25 -0.13
N SER A 187 -3.92 25.20 0.93
CA SER A 187 -3.68 26.31 1.84
C SER A 187 -2.22 26.32 2.32
N THR A 188 -1.85 27.34 3.09
CA THR A 188 -0.52 27.46 3.70
C THR A 188 -0.62 27.11 5.18
N GLN A 189 0.13 26.09 5.63
CA GLN A 189 0.34 25.81 7.04
C GLN A 189 1.48 26.69 7.56
N SER A 190 1.18 27.59 8.50
CA SER A 190 2.22 28.37 9.18
C SER A 190 2.97 27.49 10.17
N ASN A 191 4.28 27.32 9.98
CA ASN A 191 5.20 26.70 10.94
C ASN A 191 6.28 27.72 11.36
N GLU A 192 7.07 27.38 12.38
CA GLU A 192 8.12 28.26 12.92
C GLU A 192 9.20 28.61 11.87
N ASN A 193 9.31 27.79 10.82
CA ASN A 193 10.27 27.89 9.73
C ASN A 193 9.64 28.42 8.42
N GLY A 194 8.47 29.05 8.45
CA GLY A 194 7.78 29.59 7.28
C GLY A 194 6.42 28.95 6.96
N GLY A 195 5.84 29.28 5.82
CA GLY A 195 4.58 28.69 5.36
C GLY A 195 4.81 27.50 4.44
N THR A 196 4.24 26.33 4.73
CA THR A 196 4.30 25.16 3.82
C THR A 196 2.98 24.96 3.09
N ALA A 197 3.04 24.73 1.78
CA ALA A 197 1.87 24.40 0.98
C ALA A 197 1.29 23.06 1.41
N LEU A 198 -0.04 23.02 1.53
CA LEU A 198 -0.74 21.90 2.10
C LEU A 198 -2.00 21.60 1.31
N LEU A 199 -2.12 20.38 0.79
CA LEU A 199 -3.34 19.87 0.17
C LEU A 199 -4.09 18.98 1.17
N GLN A 200 -5.21 19.47 1.67
CA GLN A 200 -6.14 18.70 2.49
C GLN A 200 -7.17 18.03 1.58
N LEU A 201 -7.42 16.74 1.81
CA LEU A 201 -8.29 15.92 0.99
C LEU A 201 -9.35 15.23 1.83
N LYS A 202 -10.56 15.21 1.28
CA LYS A 202 -11.68 14.40 1.73
C LYS A 202 -12.20 13.61 0.55
N ASP A 203 -11.90 12.31 0.54
CA ASP A 203 -12.34 11.39 -0.50
C ASP A 203 -13.54 10.57 -0.02
N THR A 204 -14.67 10.68 -0.70
CA THR A 204 -15.96 10.12 -0.27
C THR A 204 -16.48 9.12 -1.29
N TYR A 205 -16.73 7.90 -0.82
CA TYR A 205 -17.30 6.82 -1.63
C TYR A 205 -18.70 6.49 -1.16
N LYS A 206 -19.63 6.38 -2.10
CA LYS A 206 -20.95 5.75 -1.88
C LYS A 206 -20.93 4.38 -2.56
N ILE A 207 -21.02 3.32 -1.77
CA ILE A 207 -20.98 1.94 -2.26
C ILE A 207 -22.35 1.32 -2.03
N LYS A 208 -23.09 1.10 -3.12
CA LYS A 208 -24.43 0.49 -3.09
C LYS A 208 -24.36 -0.98 -3.47
N ASN A 209 -24.78 -1.85 -2.56
CA ASN A 209 -24.99 -3.26 -2.85
C ASN A 209 -26.29 -3.42 -3.65
N THR A 210 -26.20 -3.87 -4.90
CA THR A 210 -27.39 -4.09 -5.75
C THR A 210 -27.87 -5.53 -5.75
N SER A 211 -27.20 -6.43 -5.03
CA SER A 211 -27.60 -7.83 -4.89
C SER A 211 -28.74 -8.02 -3.87
N LYS A 212 -29.16 -9.27 -3.65
CA LYS A 212 -30.18 -9.64 -2.66
C LYS A 212 -29.58 -10.14 -1.34
N HIS A 213 -28.26 -10.28 -1.28
CA HIS A 213 -27.53 -10.79 -0.13
C HIS A 213 -26.58 -9.71 0.38
N ASP A 214 -26.21 -9.79 1.65
CA ASP A 214 -25.21 -8.92 2.22
C ASP A 214 -23.86 -9.20 1.56
N LYS A 215 -23.01 -8.18 1.45
CA LYS A 215 -21.68 -8.31 0.85
C LYS A 215 -20.61 -7.88 1.82
N THR A 216 -19.66 -8.76 2.08
CA THR A 216 -18.50 -8.43 2.92
C THR A 216 -17.29 -8.16 2.03
N LEU A 217 -16.65 -7.02 2.28
CA LEU A 217 -15.48 -6.54 1.54
C LEU A 217 -14.39 -6.20 2.55
N GLN A 218 -13.14 -6.38 2.17
CA GLN A 218 -12.07 -5.63 2.80
C GLN A 218 -11.75 -4.44 1.91
N ILE A 219 -12.00 -3.24 2.41
CA ILE A 219 -11.62 -2.01 1.72
C ILE A 219 -10.19 -1.64 2.08
N LEU A 220 -9.43 -1.12 1.12
CA LEU A 220 -8.04 -0.70 1.28
C LEU A 220 -7.84 0.68 0.67
N TYR A 221 -7.28 1.60 1.45
CA TYR A 221 -6.88 2.91 0.97
C TYR A 221 -5.33 3.01 0.93
N PRO A 222 -4.71 2.99 -0.27
CA PRO A 222 -3.27 3.07 -0.45
C PRO A 222 -2.76 4.51 -0.32
N PHE A 223 -1.54 4.63 0.20
CA PHE A 223 -1.17 5.88 0.82
C PHE A 223 0.33 5.90 1.08
N VAL A 224 1.08 6.81 0.45
CA VAL A 224 2.54 6.87 0.63
C VAL A 224 2.89 7.60 1.91
N THR A 225 3.90 7.09 2.62
CA THR A 225 4.52 7.72 3.79
C THR A 225 5.84 7.01 4.18
N THR A 226 6.48 7.46 5.25
CA THR A 226 7.58 6.78 5.97
C THR A 226 7.09 6.25 7.33
N LEU A 227 7.90 5.48 8.06
CA LEU A 227 7.56 5.00 9.41
C LEU A 227 8.12 5.88 10.53
N ASN A 228 8.91 6.89 10.19
CA ASN A 228 9.25 8.01 11.07
C ASN A 228 8.39 9.25 10.73
N GLY A 229 7.22 9.07 10.12
CA GLY A 229 6.27 10.15 9.92
C GLY A 229 5.55 10.55 11.21
N VAL A 230 5.33 11.85 11.39
CA VAL A 230 4.48 12.41 12.46
C VAL A 230 3.01 12.37 12.04
N ASP A 231 2.12 12.04 12.98
CA ASP A 231 0.69 12.23 12.81
C ASP A 231 0.18 13.36 13.71
N GLU A 232 -0.15 14.50 13.12
CA GLU A 232 -0.71 15.66 13.84
C GLU A 232 -2.23 15.55 14.04
N ALA A 233 -2.86 14.42 13.67
CA ALA A 233 -4.31 14.37 13.55
C ALA A 233 -5.07 13.79 14.74
N ALA A 234 -6.22 14.41 14.99
CA ALA A 234 -7.19 13.93 15.97
C ALA A 234 -8.20 12.90 15.40
N ALA A 235 -8.19 12.66 14.08
CA ALA A 235 -9.23 11.89 13.39
C ALA A 235 -8.66 10.72 12.58
N PRO A 236 -9.32 9.54 12.59
CA PRO A 236 -8.85 8.39 11.81
C PRO A 236 -8.94 8.70 10.32
N ILE A 237 -7.94 8.19 9.58
CA ILE A 237 -7.86 8.28 8.12
C ILE A 237 -9.13 7.76 7.43
N LEU A 238 -9.71 6.68 7.96
CA LEU A 238 -10.83 5.97 7.36
C LEU A 238 -12.04 5.99 8.30
N GLN A 239 -13.18 6.45 7.79
CA GLN A 239 -14.44 6.49 8.51
C GLN A 239 -15.55 5.85 7.69
N ILE A 240 -16.28 4.92 8.29
CA ILE A 240 -17.39 4.22 7.65
C ILE A 240 -18.69 4.67 8.32
N LYS A 241 -19.51 5.43 7.60
CA LYS A 241 -20.79 5.89 8.13
C LYS A 241 -21.85 4.81 8.02
N GLY A 242 -22.58 4.60 9.11
CA GLY A 242 -23.62 3.58 9.24
C GLY A 242 -23.14 2.26 9.85
N GLN A 243 -21.87 2.20 10.27
CA GLN A 243 -21.29 1.09 11.02
C GLN A 243 -20.42 1.67 12.13
N ASP A 244 -20.91 1.56 13.36
CA ASP A 244 -20.13 1.95 14.53
C ASP A 244 -19.11 0.82 14.84
N ASP A 245 -17.98 1.17 15.46
CA ASP A 245 -16.92 0.24 15.93
C ASP A 245 -16.05 -0.47 14.88
N ILE A 246 -15.86 0.10 13.68
CA ILE A 246 -14.88 -0.45 12.74
C ILE A 246 -13.47 0.07 13.03
N THR A 247 -12.61 -0.84 13.51
CA THR A 247 -11.19 -0.58 13.69
C THR A 247 -10.48 -0.58 12.34
N THR A 248 -9.70 0.47 12.08
CA THR A 248 -8.79 0.51 10.93
C THR A 248 -7.54 -0.28 11.30
N ALA A 249 -7.16 -1.24 10.47
CA ALA A 249 -5.86 -1.88 10.56
C ALA A 249 -4.96 -1.31 9.46
N TYR A 250 -3.65 -1.47 9.63
CA TYR A 250 -2.68 -1.00 8.64
C TYR A 250 -1.84 -2.15 8.12
N SER A 251 -1.29 -1.95 6.93
CA SER A 251 -0.39 -2.88 6.29
C SER A 251 0.62 -2.08 5.49
N VAL A 252 1.89 -2.45 5.59
CA VAL A 252 3.01 -1.66 5.09
C VAL A 252 3.68 -2.44 3.98
N GLY A 253 3.88 -1.80 2.83
CA GLY A 253 4.62 -2.39 1.70
C GLY A 253 6.13 -2.17 1.80
N GLU A 254 6.84 -2.77 0.86
CA GLU A 254 8.29 -2.59 0.72
C GLU A 254 8.62 -1.15 0.29
N SER A 255 9.87 -0.75 0.45
CA SER A 255 10.39 0.54 0.04
C SER A 255 10.18 0.70 -1.44
N ILE A 256 9.62 1.83 -1.85
CA ILE A 256 9.35 2.12 -3.25
C ILE A 256 10.66 2.11 -4.04
N HIS A 257 11.73 2.66 -3.49
CA HIS A 257 13.06 2.65 -4.11
C HIS A 257 13.61 1.23 -4.23
N ALA A 258 13.62 0.47 -3.14
CA ALA A 258 14.15 -0.89 -3.15
C ALA A 258 13.37 -1.81 -4.09
N TYR A 259 12.04 -1.71 -4.07
CA TYR A 259 11.17 -2.51 -4.94
C TYR A 259 11.40 -2.22 -6.43
N ARG A 260 11.81 -0.99 -6.75
CA ARG A 260 12.12 -0.56 -8.11
C ARG A 260 13.57 -0.77 -8.51
N ASP A 261 14.43 -1.22 -7.60
CA ASP A 261 15.89 -1.23 -7.78
C ASP A 261 16.42 0.17 -8.19
N ALA A 262 15.90 1.22 -7.53
CA ALA A 262 16.25 2.62 -7.79
C ALA A 262 17.26 3.14 -6.77
N ASP A 263 18.04 4.15 -7.17
CA ASP A 263 18.95 4.87 -6.27
C ASP A 263 18.12 5.56 -5.15
N PRO A 264 18.51 5.42 -3.87
CA PRO A 264 17.84 6.10 -2.76
C PRO A 264 17.73 7.62 -2.92
N GLU A 265 18.60 8.26 -3.71
CA GLU A 265 18.56 9.70 -3.99
C GLU A 265 17.53 10.08 -5.09
N GLU A 266 16.99 9.11 -5.84
CA GLU A 266 16.00 9.37 -6.90
C GLU A 266 14.60 9.62 -6.33
N THR A 267 13.95 10.73 -6.69
CA THR A 267 12.54 10.93 -6.36
C THR A 267 11.65 10.07 -7.25
N SER A 268 10.67 9.39 -6.66
CA SER A 268 9.67 8.63 -7.42
C SER A 268 8.78 9.53 -8.27
N SER A 269 8.39 9.09 -9.47
CA SER A 269 7.45 9.80 -10.35
C SER A 269 6.05 9.17 -10.31
N LEU A 270 5.02 9.87 -10.82
CA LEU A 270 3.68 9.27 -11.00
C LEU A 270 3.75 7.96 -11.81
N GLN A 271 4.57 7.91 -12.85
CA GLN A 271 4.69 6.73 -13.71
C GLN A 271 5.22 5.51 -12.96
N ASP A 272 6.06 5.72 -11.94
CA ASP A 272 6.57 4.64 -11.10
C ASP A 272 5.47 4.01 -10.26
N TYR A 273 4.60 4.82 -9.66
CA TYR A 273 3.43 4.32 -8.95
C TYR A 273 2.42 3.65 -9.90
N VAL A 274 2.22 4.19 -11.10
CA VAL A 274 1.39 3.54 -12.13
C VAL A 274 1.93 2.15 -12.47
N ARG A 275 3.25 2.00 -12.64
CA ARG A 275 3.89 0.69 -12.89
C ARG A 275 3.70 -0.27 -11.73
N ILE A 276 3.95 0.17 -10.50
CA ILE A 276 3.78 -0.65 -9.29
C ILE A 276 2.34 -1.19 -9.19
N PHE A 277 1.34 -0.34 -9.40
CA PHE A 277 -0.05 -0.73 -9.21
C PHE A 277 -0.68 -1.45 -10.42
N ASN A 278 -0.21 -1.23 -11.64
CA ASN A 278 -0.78 -1.86 -12.84
C ASN A 278 -0.05 -3.11 -13.31
N GLU A 279 1.27 -3.10 -13.22
CA GLU A 279 2.11 -4.13 -13.82
C GLU A 279 2.64 -5.11 -12.76
N GLN A 280 2.72 -4.68 -11.50
CA GLN A 280 3.41 -5.41 -10.44
C GLN A 280 2.48 -5.70 -9.25
N THR A 281 1.43 -6.50 -9.49
CA THR A 281 0.42 -6.85 -8.46
C THR A 281 1.00 -7.47 -7.19
N GLU A 282 2.21 -8.03 -7.28
CA GLU A 282 2.96 -8.62 -6.18
C GLU A 282 3.27 -7.62 -5.05
N TYR A 283 3.41 -6.31 -5.34
CA TYR A 283 3.70 -5.31 -4.31
C TYR A 283 2.59 -5.26 -3.25
N GLN A 284 1.33 -5.14 -3.68
CA GLN A 284 0.20 -5.13 -2.78
C GLN A 284 0.00 -6.50 -2.11
N GLU A 285 0.24 -7.60 -2.83
CA GLU A 285 0.17 -8.95 -2.25
C GLU A 285 1.17 -9.13 -1.11
N GLN A 286 2.43 -8.73 -1.30
CA GLN A 286 3.47 -8.75 -0.26
C GLN A 286 3.11 -7.82 0.90
N ALA A 287 2.61 -6.62 0.59
CA ALA A 287 2.10 -5.67 1.57
C ALA A 287 0.85 -6.18 2.31
N LEU A 288 0.19 -7.26 1.90
CA LEU A 288 -0.96 -7.86 2.61
C LEU A 288 -0.69 -9.26 3.15
N ALA A 289 0.46 -9.84 2.81
CA ALA A 289 0.89 -11.15 3.25
C ALA A 289 0.99 -11.23 4.78
N LYS A 290 0.88 -12.46 5.30
CA LYS A 290 1.15 -12.76 6.70
C LYS A 290 2.60 -12.42 7.03
N GLU A 291 2.84 -12.14 8.31
CA GLU A 291 4.20 -11.94 8.82
C GLU A 291 5.09 -13.17 8.58
N ALA A 292 6.40 -12.91 8.51
CA ALA A 292 7.41 -13.95 8.42
C ALA A 292 7.35 -14.91 9.61
N ASP A 293 7.29 -16.21 9.32
CA ASP A 293 7.31 -17.31 10.29
C ASP A 293 8.66 -18.05 10.23
N TRP A 294 9.75 -17.29 10.39
CA TRP A 294 11.12 -17.78 10.32
C TRP A 294 11.48 -18.57 11.57
N ASN A 295 11.69 -19.87 11.41
CA ASN A 295 11.82 -20.84 12.50
C ASN A 295 13.23 -21.42 12.67
N LYS A 296 14.20 -20.99 11.87
CA LYS A 296 15.62 -21.29 12.05
C LYS A 296 16.03 -20.87 13.46
N ASN A 297 16.62 -21.79 14.19
CA ASN A 297 17.14 -21.50 15.53
C ASN A 297 18.43 -20.69 15.41
N VAL A 298 18.50 -19.59 16.15
CA VAL A 298 19.67 -18.71 16.22
C VAL A 298 20.18 -18.60 17.66
N SER A 299 21.47 -18.32 17.82
CA SER A 299 22.07 -18.07 19.14
C SER A 299 22.04 -16.58 19.44
N VAL A 300 21.29 -16.19 20.46
CA VAL A 300 21.15 -14.79 20.88
C VAL A 300 21.91 -14.57 22.18
N TYR A 301 22.83 -13.62 22.15
CA TYR A 301 23.59 -13.15 23.29
C TYR A 301 23.05 -11.81 23.75
N THR A 302 22.73 -11.70 25.03
CA THR A 302 22.30 -10.44 25.64
C THR A 302 23.24 -10.06 26.77
N PHE A 303 23.33 -8.75 27.03
CA PHE A 303 24.32 -8.17 27.92
C PHE A 303 23.62 -7.42 29.03
N SER A 304 23.92 -7.77 30.28
CA SER A 304 23.40 -7.11 31.48
C SER A 304 24.56 -6.57 32.31
N GLU A 305 24.39 -5.37 32.84
CA GLU A 305 25.40 -4.73 33.68
C GLU A 305 25.42 -5.34 35.07
N THR A 306 26.60 -5.73 35.54
CA THR A 306 26.77 -6.32 36.88
C THR A 306 27.17 -5.30 37.95
N ALA A 307 27.79 -4.17 37.58
CA ALA A 307 28.05 -3.02 38.47
C ALA A 307 28.45 -1.77 37.66
N MET A 308 27.88 -0.61 37.98
CA MET A 308 28.26 0.69 37.37
C MET A 308 29.61 1.16 37.92
N GLN A 309 30.66 1.22 37.09
CA GLN A 309 31.84 2.06 37.32
C GLN A 309 32.63 2.35 36.03
N GLU A 310 33.01 3.63 35.88
CA GLU A 310 33.79 4.33 34.83
C GLU A 310 33.51 4.05 33.33
N GLN A 311 33.84 5.05 32.50
CA GLN A 311 33.71 4.98 31.05
C GLN A 311 34.65 3.90 30.50
N GLY A 312 34.13 3.02 29.66
CA GLY A 312 34.90 1.95 29.03
C GLY A 312 34.13 1.36 27.86
N VAL A 313 34.75 0.42 27.17
CA VAL A 313 34.21 -0.26 26.00
C VAL A 313 34.17 -1.76 26.27
N VAL A 314 33.07 -2.40 25.90
CA VAL A 314 32.95 -3.86 25.86
C VAL A 314 33.14 -4.29 24.41
N GLY A 315 34.11 -5.17 24.16
CA GLY A 315 34.31 -5.81 22.86
C GLY A 315 33.92 -7.28 22.92
N ILE A 316 33.11 -7.75 21.98
CA ILE A 316 32.70 -9.15 21.88
C ILE A 316 33.33 -9.75 20.62
N THR A 317 34.30 -10.64 20.80
CA THR A 317 35.01 -11.28 19.69
C THR A 317 34.33 -12.60 19.32
N VAL A 318 33.98 -12.73 18.04
CA VAL A 318 33.47 -13.96 17.41
C VAL A 318 34.57 -14.53 16.51
N SER A 319 35.11 -15.69 16.89
CA SER A 319 36.26 -16.31 16.22
C SER A 319 35.93 -17.11 14.97
N ASP A 320 34.65 -17.43 14.76
CA ASP A 320 34.21 -18.19 13.59
C ASP A 320 34.07 -17.24 12.39
N ALA A 321 35.06 -17.26 11.49
CA ALA A 321 35.12 -16.34 10.34
C ALA A 321 33.94 -16.49 9.35
N ASP A 322 33.29 -17.64 9.34
CA ASP A 322 32.11 -17.94 8.50
C ASP A 322 30.78 -17.73 9.26
N ALA A 323 30.81 -17.20 10.49
CA ALA A 323 29.59 -16.95 11.25
C ALA A 323 28.92 -15.65 10.80
N ASP A 324 27.68 -15.77 10.34
CA ASP A 324 26.81 -14.63 10.09
C ASP A 324 26.30 -14.05 11.43
N VAL A 325 26.63 -12.79 11.69
CA VAL A 325 26.33 -12.11 12.95
C VAL A 325 25.62 -10.78 12.71
N LEU A 326 24.41 -10.67 13.26
CA LEU A 326 23.69 -9.40 13.39
C LEU A 326 23.87 -8.84 14.79
N THR A 327 24.03 -7.53 14.90
CA THR A 327 24.13 -6.84 16.19
C THR A 327 23.00 -5.84 16.35
N TYR A 328 22.62 -5.54 17.59
CA TYR A 328 21.66 -4.48 17.92
C TYR A 328 22.15 -3.74 19.16
N GLY A 329 22.21 -2.42 19.08
CA GLY A 329 22.74 -1.52 20.09
C GLY A 329 24.26 -1.57 20.21
N PHE A 330 25.00 -1.83 19.11
CA PHE A 330 26.46 -1.81 19.09
C PHE A 330 26.98 -0.53 18.42
N ASP A 331 28.15 -0.05 18.84
CA ASP A 331 28.67 1.25 18.38
C ASP A 331 29.74 1.09 17.28
N HIS A 332 30.42 -0.05 17.22
CA HIS A 332 31.45 -0.31 16.21
C HIS A 332 31.70 -1.81 15.97
N SER A 333 32.26 -2.16 14.82
CA SER A 333 32.80 -3.50 14.56
C SER A 333 33.97 -3.49 13.60
N PHE A 334 34.88 -4.45 13.74
CA PHE A 334 36.03 -4.62 12.86
C PHE A 334 36.51 -6.08 12.82
N THR A 335 37.13 -6.44 11.70
CA THR A 335 37.75 -7.76 11.51
C THR A 335 39.22 -7.73 11.92
N ASN A 336 39.61 -8.65 12.80
CA ASN A 336 40.98 -8.84 13.26
C ASN A 336 41.84 -9.54 12.18
N GLU A 337 43.16 -9.48 12.34
CA GLU A 337 44.11 -10.11 11.41
C GLU A 337 43.93 -11.63 11.28
N ASP A 338 43.42 -12.29 12.33
CA ASP A 338 43.16 -13.73 12.35
C ASP A 338 41.82 -14.14 11.70
N GLY A 339 41.06 -13.15 11.18
CA GLY A 339 39.76 -13.35 10.56
C GLY A 339 38.58 -13.35 11.53
N SER A 340 38.81 -13.24 12.84
CA SER A 340 37.74 -13.04 13.81
C SER A 340 37.16 -11.63 13.71
N THR A 341 35.92 -11.43 14.16
CA THR A 341 35.30 -10.10 14.19
C THR A 341 35.00 -9.69 15.62
N THR A 342 35.37 -8.46 15.99
CA THR A 342 35.07 -7.87 17.28
C THR A 342 33.96 -6.84 17.11
N TYR A 343 32.92 -6.95 17.93
CA TYR A 343 31.80 -6.01 18.01
C TYR A 343 31.90 -5.23 19.32
N CYS A 344 32.10 -3.91 19.24
CA CYS A 344 32.40 -3.07 20.39
C CYS A 344 31.23 -2.11 20.71
N PHE A 345 31.07 -1.81 21.99
CA PHE A 345 30.16 -0.78 22.45
C PHE A 345 30.60 -0.09 23.73
N PHE A 346 30.22 1.18 23.91
CA PHE A 346 30.49 1.92 25.13
C PHE A 346 29.65 1.40 26.29
N ALA A 347 30.27 1.15 27.44
CA ALA A 347 29.56 1.00 28.69
C ALA A 347 28.79 2.30 28.99
N SER A 348 27.48 2.18 29.23
CA SER A 348 26.59 3.34 29.38
C SER A 348 25.79 3.20 30.66
N PRO A 349 25.64 4.25 31.48
CA PRO A 349 24.75 4.21 32.64
C PRO A 349 23.28 4.08 32.23
N GLU A 350 22.94 4.44 30.98
CA GLU A 350 21.63 4.19 30.41
C GLU A 350 21.54 2.74 29.97
N ARG A 351 20.55 2.02 30.49
CA ARG A 351 20.23 0.64 30.10
C ARG A 351 19.77 0.60 28.63
N LYS A 352 20.74 0.47 27.72
CA LYS A 352 20.50 0.17 26.32
C LYS A 352 20.35 -1.33 26.14
N LYS A 353 19.34 -1.76 25.38
CA LYS A 353 19.20 -3.15 25.00
C LYS A 353 20.30 -3.49 23.99
N ARG A 354 21.04 -4.56 24.25
CA ARG A 354 22.12 -5.02 23.39
C ARG A 354 21.95 -6.49 23.07
N MET A 355 22.05 -6.82 21.79
CA MET A 355 21.88 -8.19 21.30
C MET A 355 22.93 -8.49 20.25
N LEU A 356 23.55 -9.66 20.34
CA LEU A 356 24.37 -10.26 19.29
C LEU A 356 23.69 -11.56 18.85
N ILE A 357 23.28 -11.63 17.60
CA ILE A 357 22.50 -12.71 17.01
C ILE A 357 23.39 -13.46 16.02
N VAL A 358 23.77 -14.69 16.35
CA VAL A 358 24.54 -15.56 15.46
C VAL A 358 23.58 -16.49 14.74
N THR A 359 23.54 -16.39 13.41
CA THR A 359 22.58 -17.11 12.56
C THR A 359 23.22 -18.30 11.84
N GLY A 360 24.56 -18.33 11.75
CA GLY A 360 25.35 -19.46 11.26
C GLY A 360 25.69 -20.49 12.35
N GLU A 361 26.34 -21.59 11.94
CA GLU A 361 26.91 -22.55 12.89
C GLU A 361 28.04 -21.90 13.68
N GLN A 362 28.02 -22.08 15.00
CA GLN A 362 29.03 -21.57 15.90
C GLN A 362 29.86 -22.73 16.46
N THR A 363 31.17 -22.70 16.24
CA THR A 363 32.10 -23.69 16.83
C THR A 363 32.65 -23.20 18.16
N THR A 364 32.78 -21.88 18.32
CA THR A 364 33.37 -21.24 19.49
C THR A 364 32.47 -20.16 20.06
N LYS A 365 32.28 -20.15 21.38
CA LYS A 365 31.46 -19.12 22.05
C LYS A 365 32.12 -17.74 21.90
N PRO A 366 31.34 -16.64 21.76
CA PRO A 366 31.89 -15.30 21.73
C PRO A 366 32.64 -15.00 23.03
N GLN A 367 33.73 -14.26 22.93
CA GLN A 367 34.57 -13.91 24.08
C GLN A 367 34.43 -12.42 24.39
N PRO A 368 34.00 -12.05 25.61
CA PRO A 368 34.01 -10.65 26.03
C PRO A 368 35.43 -10.20 26.38
N GLY A 369 35.77 -8.99 25.95
CA GLY A 369 36.91 -8.21 26.39
C GLY A 369 36.45 -6.81 26.80
N TYR A 370 37.28 -6.11 27.57
CA TYR A 370 36.98 -4.79 28.11
C TYR A 370 38.13 -3.85 27.83
N TYR A 371 37.84 -2.64 27.38
CA TYR A 371 38.81 -1.74 26.77
C TYR A 371 38.56 -0.27 27.13
N THR A 372 39.56 0.58 26.89
CA THR A 372 39.45 2.04 27.06
C THR A 372 38.78 2.74 25.87
N ASN A 373 38.82 2.14 24.67
CA ASN A 373 38.32 2.72 23.41
C ASN A 373 37.68 1.69 22.47
N LEU A 374 37.04 2.17 21.38
CA LEU A 374 36.34 1.34 20.39
C LEU A 374 37.26 0.54 19.47
N ASP A 375 38.55 0.89 19.42
CA ASP A 375 39.56 0.10 18.70
C ASP A 375 39.89 -1.20 19.47
N CYS A 376 39.42 -1.31 20.72
CA CYS A 376 39.49 -2.52 21.54
C CYS A 376 40.95 -3.05 21.65
N GLU A 377 41.93 -2.14 21.80
CA GLU A 377 43.37 -2.43 21.92
C GLU A 377 43.89 -2.42 23.37
N GLU A 378 43.51 -1.42 24.17
CA GLU A 378 44.00 -1.24 25.55
C GLU A 378 43.00 -1.83 26.54
N SER A 379 43.31 -3.01 27.08
CA SER A 379 42.41 -3.74 27.98
C SER A 379 42.35 -3.17 29.40
N ILE A 380 41.18 -3.29 30.02
CA ILE A 380 40.91 -2.94 31.42
C ILE A 380 40.32 -4.15 32.17
N ASP A 381 40.52 -4.23 33.48
CA ASP A 381 40.09 -5.37 34.31
C ASP A 381 38.83 -5.04 35.15
N GLU A 382 38.54 -3.75 35.33
CA GLU A 382 37.54 -3.23 36.26
C GLU A 382 36.10 -3.26 35.72
N LEU A 383 35.93 -3.41 34.40
CA LEU A 383 34.63 -3.49 33.74
C LEU A 383 34.23 -4.96 33.58
N GLN A 384 33.03 -5.32 34.04
CA GLN A 384 32.46 -6.64 33.83
C GLN A 384 30.99 -6.54 33.42
N TYR A 385 30.63 -7.32 32.41
CA TYR A 385 29.27 -7.50 31.92
C TYR A 385 28.88 -8.97 32.03
N GLU A 386 27.65 -9.22 32.44
CA GLU A 386 27.05 -10.55 32.35
C GLU A 386 26.54 -10.76 30.93
N MET A 387 27.15 -11.73 30.24
CA MET A 387 26.69 -12.19 28.94
C MET A 387 25.86 -13.46 29.12
N SER A 388 24.60 -13.41 28.71
CA SER A 388 23.70 -14.55 28.73
C SER A 388 23.42 -15.03 27.30
N ARG A 389 23.29 -16.35 27.11
CA ARG A 389 22.98 -16.97 25.82
C ARG A 389 21.62 -17.64 25.88
N GLN A 390 20.81 -17.43 24.85
CA GLN A 390 19.57 -18.14 24.62
C GLN A 390 19.48 -18.58 23.16
N GLU A 391 18.88 -19.75 22.91
CA GLU A 391 18.45 -20.15 21.57
C GLU A 391 16.97 -19.79 21.39
N MET A 392 16.63 -19.24 20.23
CA MET A 392 15.25 -18.90 19.85
C MET A 392 15.08 -18.91 18.34
N ALA A 393 13.84 -18.85 17.86
CA ALA A 393 13.56 -18.70 16.45
C ALA A 393 14.09 -17.35 15.93
N TYR A 394 14.53 -17.34 14.67
CA TYR A 394 15.11 -16.15 14.07
C TYR A 394 14.12 -14.97 14.05
N ALA A 395 12.86 -15.24 13.69
CA ALA A 395 11.80 -14.24 13.76
C ALA A 395 11.67 -13.61 15.15
N ASP A 396 11.74 -14.41 16.22
CA ASP A 396 11.60 -13.92 17.59
C ASP A 396 12.78 -13.01 17.99
N ALA A 397 14.00 -13.33 17.56
CA ALA A 397 15.16 -12.49 17.80
C ALA A 397 15.02 -11.13 17.09
N LEU A 398 14.57 -11.12 15.83
CA LEU A 398 14.35 -9.90 15.07
C LEU A 398 13.18 -9.06 15.63
N ARG A 399 12.10 -9.70 16.09
CA ARG A 399 11.00 -9.03 16.80
C ARG A 399 11.49 -8.33 18.07
N LEU A 400 12.37 -8.96 18.84
CA LEU A 400 12.93 -8.33 20.04
C LEU A 400 13.70 -7.04 19.71
N CYS A 401 14.39 -6.99 18.58
CA CYS A 401 15.08 -5.79 18.09
C CYS A 401 14.07 -4.75 17.58
N GLY A 402 13.12 -5.13 16.72
CA GLY A 402 12.10 -4.22 16.17
C GLY A 402 11.23 -3.57 17.25
N ASN A 403 10.84 -4.33 18.27
CA ASN A 403 10.07 -3.81 19.40
C ASN A 403 10.84 -2.73 20.18
N ASP A 404 12.16 -2.90 20.32
CA ASP A 404 13.00 -1.92 21.01
C ASP A 404 13.24 -0.69 20.13
N ALA A 405 13.45 -0.88 18.82
CA ALA A 405 13.63 0.20 17.86
C ALA A 405 12.42 1.14 17.81
N VAL A 406 11.19 0.60 17.76
CA VAL A 406 9.96 1.43 17.76
C VAL A 406 9.78 2.16 19.09
N ARG A 407 10.13 1.54 20.22
CA ARG A 407 10.06 2.21 21.53
C ARG A 407 11.06 3.35 21.63
N ASN A 408 12.27 3.17 21.11
CA ASN A 408 13.27 4.23 21.06
C ASN A 408 12.83 5.35 20.12
N LEU A 409 12.30 5.01 18.93
CA LEU A 409 11.71 5.99 18.02
C LEU A 409 10.63 6.82 18.73
N ARG A 410 9.67 6.16 19.39
CA ARG A 410 8.59 6.82 20.14
C ARG A 410 9.12 7.73 21.24
N LYS A 411 10.10 7.25 22.02
CA LYS A 411 10.72 8.04 23.08
C LYS A 411 11.41 9.29 22.52
N ASN A 412 12.10 9.19 21.39
CA ASN A 412 12.75 10.34 20.76
C ASN A 412 11.70 11.37 20.32
N TYR A 413 10.59 10.92 19.70
CA TYR A 413 9.47 11.81 19.37
C TYR A 413 8.86 12.51 20.59
N GLU A 414 8.56 11.76 21.65
CA GLU A 414 7.98 12.31 22.88
C GLU A 414 8.91 13.33 23.57
N GLN A 415 10.24 13.19 23.39
CA GLN A 415 11.24 14.09 23.95
C GLN A 415 11.47 15.34 23.11
N GLU A 416 11.40 15.23 21.77
CA GLU A 416 11.70 16.32 20.83
C GLU A 416 10.45 17.11 20.42
N MET A 417 9.28 16.48 20.36
CA MET A 417 8.05 17.02 19.77
C MET A 417 6.86 16.81 20.73
N ALA A 418 6.79 17.61 21.79
CA ALA A 418 5.89 17.40 22.94
C ALA A 418 4.37 17.41 22.64
N GLU A 419 3.95 17.81 21.44
CA GLU A 419 2.53 17.85 21.02
C GLU A 419 2.19 16.79 19.95
N ASP A 420 3.18 16.11 19.40
CA ASP A 420 3.05 15.20 18.26
C ASP A 420 3.13 13.74 18.69
N ASN A 421 2.40 12.87 18.00
CA ASN A 421 2.48 11.44 18.20
C ASN A 421 3.00 10.75 16.93
N LEU A 422 3.71 9.64 17.13
CA LEU A 422 3.93 8.69 16.05
C LEU A 422 2.59 8.22 15.50
N ALA A 423 2.52 8.08 14.18
CA ALA A 423 1.33 7.63 13.51
C ALA A 423 0.88 6.23 13.99
N GLU A 424 -0.43 5.98 13.98
CA GLU A 424 -1.04 4.74 14.49
C GLU A 424 -0.47 3.47 13.81
N TYR A 425 -0.07 3.59 12.54
CA TYR A 425 0.52 2.49 11.76
C TYR A 425 1.99 2.20 12.11
N VAL A 426 2.63 3.03 12.96
CA VAL A 426 4.00 2.84 13.44
C VAL A 426 3.96 2.11 14.79
N ASN A 427 4.04 0.78 14.70
CA ASN A 427 4.02 -0.12 15.85
C ASN A 427 5.06 -1.24 15.71
N GLU A 428 5.20 -2.04 16.76
CA GLU A 428 6.13 -3.16 16.83
C GLU A 428 5.99 -4.14 15.64
N ASP A 429 4.75 -4.48 15.28
CA ASP A 429 4.46 -5.39 14.17
C ASP A 429 4.92 -4.78 12.84
N ALA A 430 4.71 -3.48 12.63
CA ALA A 430 5.16 -2.78 11.43
C ALA A 430 6.69 -2.82 11.28
N ALA A 431 7.45 -2.61 12.36
CA ALA A 431 8.92 -2.65 12.33
C ALA A 431 9.45 -4.04 12.01
N PHE A 432 8.92 -5.08 12.67
CA PHE A 432 9.28 -6.46 12.35
C PHE A 432 8.93 -6.81 10.90
N ARG A 433 7.75 -6.37 10.44
CA ARG A 433 7.27 -6.65 9.11
C ARG A 433 8.13 -6.01 8.03
N VAL A 434 8.45 -4.72 8.12
CA VAL A 434 9.29 -4.08 7.10
C VAL A 434 10.72 -4.62 7.11
N LEU A 435 11.24 -4.99 8.28
CA LEU A 435 12.54 -5.64 8.37
C LEU A 435 12.53 -6.97 7.63
N THR A 436 11.56 -7.84 7.92
CA THR A 436 11.49 -9.17 7.30
C THR A 436 11.00 -9.16 5.85
N MET A 437 10.45 -8.05 5.37
CA MET A 437 10.03 -7.90 3.97
C MET A 437 11.21 -7.77 3.00
N ILE A 438 12.39 -7.37 3.49
CA ILE A 438 13.56 -7.11 2.64
C ILE A 438 14.13 -8.38 2.01
N GLY A 439 13.84 -9.56 2.57
CA GLY A 439 14.46 -10.82 2.15
C GLY A 439 13.85 -12.05 2.80
N GLU A 440 14.34 -13.22 2.43
CA GLU A 440 13.93 -14.50 3.03
C GLU A 440 14.88 -14.95 4.13
N GLU A 441 14.45 -15.88 4.99
CA GLU A 441 15.18 -16.36 6.18
C GLU A 441 16.66 -16.68 5.94
N ASP A 442 16.98 -17.40 4.87
CA ASP A 442 18.34 -17.83 4.54
C ASP A 442 19.20 -16.75 3.87
N THR A 443 18.57 -15.70 3.34
CA THR A 443 19.23 -14.63 2.58
C THR A 443 19.28 -13.29 3.31
N PHE A 444 18.56 -13.18 4.43
CA PHE A 444 18.34 -11.93 5.13
C PHE A 444 19.66 -11.24 5.54
N TYR A 445 20.62 -12.01 6.07
CA TYR A 445 21.93 -11.48 6.45
C TYR A 445 22.66 -10.83 5.28
N ASP A 446 22.73 -11.53 4.14
CA ASP A 446 23.37 -11.03 2.93
C ASP A 446 22.66 -9.79 2.39
N ILE A 447 21.33 -9.76 2.46
CA ILE A 447 20.54 -8.61 2.04
C ILE A 447 20.79 -7.40 2.93
N CYS A 448 20.91 -7.56 4.25
CA CYS A 448 21.33 -6.47 5.13
C CYS A 448 22.67 -5.88 4.68
N ARG A 449 23.66 -6.73 4.40
CA ARG A 449 24.97 -6.30 3.92
C ARG A 449 24.93 -5.62 2.56
N GLN A 450 24.13 -6.12 1.64
CA GLN A 450 24.05 -5.58 0.27
C GLN A 450 23.29 -4.26 0.23
N ARG A 451 22.11 -4.22 0.85
CA ARG A 451 21.19 -3.07 0.82
C ARG A 451 21.63 -1.95 1.76
N TYR A 452 22.03 -2.28 2.97
CA TYR A 452 22.37 -1.29 4.00
C TYR A 452 23.86 -1.12 4.23
N GLN A 453 24.70 -1.99 3.65
CA GLN A 453 26.15 -2.00 3.91
C GLN A 453 26.47 -2.14 5.39
N ASN A 454 25.55 -2.74 6.16
CA ASN A 454 25.67 -2.91 7.60
C ASN A 454 24.91 -4.17 8.06
N THR A 455 25.27 -4.67 9.24
CA THR A 455 24.62 -5.77 9.97
C THR A 455 24.22 -5.35 11.39
N GLU A 456 24.45 -4.09 11.75
CA GLU A 456 23.95 -3.44 12.96
C GLU A 456 22.50 -2.99 12.73
N LEU A 457 21.57 -3.64 13.43
CA LEU A 457 20.13 -3.52 13.23
C LEU A 457 19.59 -2.16 13.69
N THR A 458 20.22 -1.47 14.63
CA THR A 458 19.82 -0.10 15.04
C THR A 458 19.96 0.85 13.85
N GLU A 459 21.11 0.84 13.18
CA GLU A 459 21.33 1.65 11.97
C GLU A 459 20.40 1.23 10.82
N ILE A 460 20.17 -0.07 10.66
CA ILE A 460 19.23 -0.57 9.64
C ILE A 460 17.81 -0.09 9.92
N PHE A 461 17.35 -0.11 11.19
CA PHE A 461 16.03 0.42 11.56
C PHE A 461 15.91 1.92 11.30
N GLU A 462 16.94 2.72 11.63
CA GLU A 462 16.95 4.15 11.35
C GLU A 462 16.73 4.44 9.86
N ARG A 463 17.40 3.70 8.97
CA ARG A 463 17.20 3.82 7.52
C ARG A 463 15.84 3.27 7.09
N LEU A 464 15.45 2.08 7.54
CA LEU A 464 14.17 1.45 7.22
C LEU A 464 12.97 2.34 7.55
N PHE A 465 13.03 3.06 8.67
CA PHE A 465 11.96 3.94 9.10
C PHE A 465 11.84 5.20 8.23
N GLY A 466 12.94 5.68 7.64
CA GLY A 466 12.94 6.81 6.72
C GLY A 466 12.63 6.46 5.27
N GLU A 467 12.59 5.18 4.89
CA GLU A 467 12.30 4.77 3.52
C GLU A 467 10.81 4.97 3.16
N THR A 468 10.56 5.57 2.00
CA THR A 468 9.23 5.82 1.45
C THR A 468 8.54 4.52 1.04
N ARG A 469 7.30 4.32 1.51
CA ARG A 469 6.50 3.10 1.31
C ARG A 469 5.05 3.45 1.03
N VAL A 470 4.32 2.53 0.39
CA VAL A 470 2.85 2.58 0.40
C VAL A 470 2.34 1.80 1.61
N VAL A 471 1.60 2.50 2.46
CA VAL A 471 0.80 1.96 3.55
C VAL A 471 -0.66 1.84 3.09
N TYR A 472 -1.32 0.77 3.52
CA TYR A 472 -2.71 0.47 3.23
C TYR A 472 -3.52 0.55 4.51
N ALA A 473 -4.35 1.58 4.65
CA ALA A 473 -5.40 1.61 5.66
C ALA A 473 -6.51 0.65 5.23
N ARG A 474 -6.81 -0.35 6.04
CA ARG A 474 -7.76 -1.42 5.70
C ARG A 474 -8.85 -1.58 6.75
N ALA A 475 -10.04 -1.92 6.28
CA ALA A 475 -11.17 -2.23 7.13
C ALA A 475 -12.07 -3.28 6.47
N THR A 476 -12.62 -4.18 7.27
CA THR A 476 -13.63 -5.14 6.80
C THR A 476 -15.01 -4.52 7.00
N ILE A 477 -15.79 -4.41 5.92
CA ILE A 477 -17.12 -3.83 5.93
C ILE A 477 -18.15 -4.82 5.39
N THR A 478 -19.37 -4.76 5.91
CA THR A 478 -20.50 -5.53 5.38
C THR A 478 -21.55 -4.60 4.82
N ILE A 479 -21.83 -4.63 3.53
CA ILE A 479 -22.83 -3.78 2.88
C ILE A 479 -24.13 -4.58 2.77
N PRO A 480 -25.18 -4.24 3.54
CA PRO A 480 -26.40 -5.03 3.51
C PRO A 480 -27.08 -5.02 2.14
N ALA A 481 -27.84 -6.07 1.85
CA ALA A 481 -28.58 -6.20 0.59
C ALA A 481 -29.39 -4.93 0.28
N LYS A 482 -29.25 -4.41 -0.94
CA LYS A 482 -29.94 -3.19 -1.44
C LYS A 482 -29.57 -1.88 -0.72
N GLN A 483 -28.69 -1.91 0.28
CA GLN A 483 -28.28 -0.73 1.04
C GLN A 483 -27.05 -0.05 0.45
N THR A 484 -26.78 1.17 0.94
CA THR A 484 -25.60 1.96 0.60
C THR A 484 -24.81 2.26 1.86
N VAL A 485 -23.51 2.03 1.81
CA VAL A 485 -22.56 2.47 2.84
C VAL A 485 -21.75 3.65 2.30
N LYS A 486 -21.41 4.59 3.20
CA LYS A 486 -20.58 5.74 2.87
C LYS A 486 -19.21 5.58 3.55
N VAL A 487 -18.16 5.51 2.74
CA VAL A 487 -16.77 5.51 3.21
C VAL A 487 -16.21 6.92 3.01
N ILE A 488 -15.56 7.46 4.03
CA ILE A 488 -14.92 8.77 3.99
C ILE A 488 -13.46 8.57 4.37
N ILE A 489 -12.58 8.96 3.45
CA ILE A 489 -11.15 9.02 3.69
C ILE A 489 -10.75 10.48 3.87
N ARG A 490 -9.88 10.75 4.84
CA ARG A 490 -9.29 12.06 5.07
C ARG A 490 -7.79 11.95 5.14
N THR A 491 -7.11 12.75 4.32
CA THR A 491 -5.66 12.79 4.24
C THR A 491 -5.19 14.21 4.00
N GLN A 492 -3.94 14.46 4.31
CA GLN A 492 -3.28 15.71 4.04
C GLN A 492 -1.92 15.43 3.39
N LYS A 493 -1.54 16.22 2.39
CA LYS A 493 -0.24 16.12 1.70
C LYS A 493 0.48 17.46 1.79
N GLY A 494 1.68 17.45 2.37
CA GLY A 494 2.57 18.61 2.41
C GLY A 494 3.59 18.62 1.27
N ARG A 495 4.27 19.74 1.11
CA ARG A 495 5.52 19.84 0.34
C ARG A 495 6.72 19.63 1.27
N SER A 496 7.77 18.95 0.79
CA SER A 496 9.06 18.90 1.50
C SER A 496 9.72 20.27 1.63
N GLN A 497 10.26 20.54 2.81
CA GLN A 497 11.31 21.54 3.04
C GLN A 497 12.68 21.01 2.58
N ALA A 498 12.87 20.69 1.30
CA ALA A 498 14.20 20.37 0.76
C ALA A 498 15.06 21.63 0.49
N SER A 499 14.81 22.70 1.24
CA SER A 499 15.53 23.96 1.12
C SER A 499 15.83 24.48 2.52
N ASP A 500 17.11 24.53 2.88
CA ASP A 500 17.64 25.28 4.04
C ASP A 500 17.37 26.81 3.96
N ARG A 501 16.45 27.23 3.07
CA ARG A 501 16.04 28.62 2.83
C ARG A 501 14.53 28.75 2.82
N PRO A 502 13.92 28.94 4.01
CA PRO A 502 12.52 29.35 4.19
C PRO A 502 12.09 30.54 3.32
N GLU A 503 13.03 31.44 3.02
CA GLU A 503 12.77 32.69 2.30
C GLU A 503 12.45 32.51 0.81
N GLU A 504 12.73 31.32 0.23
CA GLU A 504 12.43 30.99 -1.18
C GLU A 504 11.12 30.15 -1.34
N ALA A 505 10.46 29.76 -0.24
CA ALA A 505 9.25 28.93 -0.28
C ALA A 505 8.01 29.66 -0.83
N ALA A 506 7.98 30.99 -0.77
CA ALA A 506 6.85 31.80 -1.22
C ALA A 506 6.71 31.87 -2.75
N ASP A 507 7.74 31.47 -3.52
CA ASP A 507 7.83 31.74 -4.97
C ASP A 507 7.83 30.45 -5.83
N MET A 508 7.48 29.30 -5.26
CA MET A 508 7.61 28.02 -5.94
C MET A 508 6.29 27.23 -6.06
N ASP A 509 5.99 26.84 -7.29
CA ASP A 509 4.86 25.99 -7.64
C ASP A 509 4.95 24.60 -6.96
N VAL A 510 3.80 24.04 -6.60
CA VAL A 510 3.64 22.75 -5.93
C VAL A 510 2.73 21.86 -6.75
N THR A 511 3.21 20.67 -7.10
CA THR A 511 2.48 19.69 -7.91
C THR A 511 1.96 18.55 -7.05
N TYR A 512 0.71 18.17 -7.26
CA TYR A 512 0.08 16.99 -6.68
C TYR A 512 -0.43 16.07 -7.77
N ASP A 513 -0.10 14.79 -7.64
CA ASP A 513 -0.50 13.75 -8.59
C ASP A 513 -1.67 12.92 -8.08
N PHE A 514 -2.43 12.35 -9.01
CA PHE A 514 -3.66 11.61 -8.75
C PHE A 514 -3.69 10.37 -9.64
N ILE A 515 -3.79 9.19 -9.03
CA ILE A 515 -3.96 7.94 -9.75
C ILE A 515 -5.42 7.76 -10.17
N SER A 516 -5.61 7.22 -11.37
CA SER A 516 -6.92 6.94 -11.93
C SER A 516 -7.70 5.91 -11.11
N ASP A 517 -9.03 5.94 -11.25
CA ASP A 517 -9.91 4.96 -10.60
C ASP A 517 -9.82 3.56 -11.24
N GLU A 518 -9.30 3.46 -12.45
CA GLU A 518 -9.11 2.18 -13.16
C GLU A 518 -8.14 1.24 -12.45
N GLN A 519 -7.28 1.79 -11.59
CA GLN A 519 -6.36 1.06 -10.72
C GLN A 519 -7.06 0.48 -9.49
N SER A 520 -8.34 0.78 -9.30
CA SER A 520 -9.12 0.20 -8.22
C SER A 520 -9.81 -1.09 -8.65
N HIS A 521 -9.68 -2.12 -7.81
CA HIS A 521 -10.52 -3.32 -7.86
C HIS A 521 -11.99 -3.04 -7.49
N LEU A 522 -12.31 -1.85 -6.94
CA LEU A 522 -13.68 -1.35 -6.89
C LEU A 522 -14.03 -0.72 -8.23
N GLN A 523 -15.10 -1.20 -8.86
CA GLN A 523 -15.62 -0.65 -10.10
C GLN A 523 -16.29 0.71 -9.85
N ILE A 524 -15.50 1.78 -9.86
CA ILE A 524 -15.95 3.16 -9.66
C ILE A 524 -16.58 3.67 -10.97
N GLY A 525 -17.90 3.86 -10.96
CA GLY A 525 -18.64 4.23 -12.17
C GLY A 525 -18.72 5.75 -12.42
N ARG A 526 -18.50 6.57 -11.40
CA ARG A 526 -18.51 8.04 -11.50
C ARG A 526 -17.57 8.64 -10.46
N THR A 527 -16.81 9.64 -10.89
CA THR A 527 -15.89 10.39 -10.03
C THR A 527 -16.05 11.89 -10.26
N ALA A 528 -16.30 12.62 -9.18
CA ALA A 528 -16.32 14.08 -9.18
C ALA A 528 -15.17 14.62 -8.34
N VAL A 529 -14.42 15.57 -8.87
CA VAL A 529 -13.33 16.24 -8.17
C VAL A 529 -13.66 17.71 -7.99
N THR A 530 -13.43 18.25 -6.80
CA THR A 530 -13.52 19.68 -6.50
C THR A 530 -12.26 20.11 -5.76
N LEU A 531 -11.50 21.05 -6.31
CA LEU A 531 -10.32 21.63 -5.68
C LEU A 531 -10.56 23.12 -5.41
N ARG A 532 -10.25 23.55 -4.19
CA ARG A 532 -10.30 24.95 -3.79
C ARG A 532 -8.90 25.47 -3.51
N CYS A 533 -8.59 26.66 -4.01
CA CYS A 533 -7.39 27.38 -3.63
C CYS A 533 -7.74 28.42 -2.56
N GLU A 534 -7.02 28.41 -1.43
CA GLU A 534 -7.19 29.34 -0.33
C GLU A 534 -5.91 30.16 -0.12
N GLY A 535 -5.92 31.22 0.69
CA GLY A 535 -4.68 31.88 1.15
C GLY A 535 -3.72 32.42 0.08
N GLY A 536 -4.21 32.81 -1.11
CA GLY A 536 -3.37 33.34 -2.20
C GLY A 536 -2.90 32.29 -3.23
N TRP A 537 -3.20 31.01 -3.00
CA TRP A 537 -2.92 29.94 -3.96
C TRP A 537 -3.76 30.08 -5.24
N GLN A 538 -3.16 29.71 -6.37
CA GLN A 538 -3.83 29.66 -7.67
C GLN A 538 -3.39 28.44 -8.45
N LEU A 539 -4.32 27.87 -9.21
CA LEU A 539 -4.03 26.81 -10.15
C LEU A 539 -3.20 27.37 -11.33
N LYS A 540 -2.04 26.75 -11.62
CA LYS A 540 -1.12 27.13 -12.69
C LYS A 540 -1.23 26.19 -13.88
N GLU A 541 -1.10 24.90 -13.61
CA GLU A 541 -1.10 23.83 -14.61
C GLU A 541 -1.92 22.64 -14.10
N GLN A 542 -2.54 21.90 -15.02
CA GLN A 542 -3.28 20.69 -14.68
C GLN A 542 -3.49 19.80 -15.90
N THR A 543 -3.54 18.49 -15.67
CA THR A 543 -3.95 17.49 -16.67
C THR A 543 -5.28 16.80 -16.29
N MET A 544 -5.90 17.16 -15.17
CA MET A 544 -7.11 16.50 -14.66
C MET A 544 -8.42 16.83 -15.41
N GLY A 545 -8.41 17.80 -16.32
CA GLY A 545 -9.61 18.31 -16.99
C GLY A 545 -10.48 19.23 -16.13
N LEU A 546 -9.89 19.92 -15.15
CA LEU A 546 -10.57 20.84 -14.24
C LEU A 546 -11.07 22.10 -14.95
N ARG A 547 -12.24 22.60 -14.53
CA ARG A 547 -12.80 23.87 -14.97
C ARG A 547 -13.13 24.75 -13.78
N GLU A 548 -12.78 26.03 -13.86
CA GLU A 548 -13.16 27.00 -12.84
C GLU A 548 -14.68 27.22 -12.89
N THR A 549 -15.36 27.03 -11.76
CA THR A 549 -16.81 27.24 -11.66
C THR A 549 -17.18 28.49 -10.89
N GLN A 550 -16.42 28.81 -9.84
CA GLN A 550 -16.56 29.99 -8.99
C GLN A 550 -15.18 30.38 -8.48
N ASN A 551 -14.91 31.67 -8.23
CA ASN A 551 -13.60 32.20 -7.82
C ASN A 551 -12.76 31.20 -7.00
N HIS A 552 -11.68 30.68 -7.60
CA HIS A 552 -10.73 29.74 -6.97
C HIS A 552 -11.27 28.34 -6.64
N ILE A 553 -12.42 27.95 -7.19
CA ILE A 553 -13.01 26.61 -7.11
C ILE A 553 -13.00 25.96 -8.49
N TRP A 554 -12.36 24.80 -8.58
CA TRP A 554 -12.10 24.06 -9.80
C TRP A 554 -12.76 22.68 -9.73
N GLN A 555 -13.48 22.27 -10.77
CA GLN A 555 -14.28 21.05 -10.75
C GLN A 555 -14.21 20.25 -12.04
N THR A 556 -14.35 18.93 -11.93
CA THR A 556 -14.61 18.02 -13.04
C THR A 556 -15.45 16.82 -12.58
N ASP A 557 -16.33 16.33 -13.44
CA ASP A 557 -17.10 15.09 -13.25
C ASP A 557 -16.48 13.89 -14.01
N LYS A 558 -15.38 14.13 -14.73
CA LYS A 558 -14.66 13.15 -15.54
C LYS A 558 -13.16 13.49 -15.50
N PRO A 559 -12.48 13.21 -14.38
CA PRO A 559 -11.05 13.46 -14.30
C PRO A 559 -10.31 12.63 -15.36
N GLU A 560 -9.30 13.21 -15.99
CA GLU A 560 -8.41 12.44 -16.87
C GLU A 560 -7.57 11.46 -16.04
N GLN A 561 -7.19 10.35 -16.69
CA GLN A 561 -6.44 9.29 -16.03
C GLN A 561 -5.03 9.75 -15.66
N ASN A 562 -4.54 9.36 -14.47
CA ASN A 562 -3.17 9.63 -14.01
C ASN A 562 -2.78 11.09 -14.21
N SER A 563 -3.41 11.97 -13.44
CA SER A 563 -3.34 13.41 -13.63
C SER A 563 -2.51 14.11 -12.57
N SER A 564 -2.05 15.31 -12.90
CA SER A 564 -1.30 16.20 -12.03
C SER A 564 -1.97 17.57 -11.96
N VAL A 565 -1.77 18.25 -10.84
CA VAL A 565 -2.33 19.59 -10.58
C VAL A 565 -1.27 20.43 -9.88
N THR A 566 -0.90 21.55 -10.49
CA THR A 566 0.16 22.44 -10.04
C THR A 566 -0.41 23.76 -9.54
N PHE A 567 -0.06 24.14 -8.32
CA PHE A 567 -0.50 25.38 -7.67
C PHE A 567 0.68 26.30 -7.39
N GLY A 568 0.50 27.60 -7.57
CA GLY A 568 1.47 28.63 -7.18
C GLY A 568 0.85 29.63 -6.21
N CYS A 569 1.66 30.19 -5.31
CA CYS A 569 1.25 31.25 -4.39
C CYS A 569 1.52 32.63 -5.03
N GLN A 570 0.62 33.61 -4.85
CA GLN A 570 0.79 34.99 -5.33
C GLN A 570 1.23 35.95 -4.22
#